data_AF-A0A507CHQ0-F1
#
_entry.id   AF-A0A507CHQ0-F1
#
_cell.length_a   1.000
_cell.length_b   1.000
_cell.length_c   1.000
_cell.angle_alpha   90.00
_cell.angle_beta   90.00
_cell.angle_gamma   90.00
#
_symmetry.space_group_name_H-M   'P 1'
#
loop_
_entity.id
_entity.type
_entity.pdbx_description
1 polymer ?
#
loop_
_entity_poly.entity_id
_entity_poly.type
_entity_poly.pdbx_seq_one_letter_code
_entity_poly.pdbx_strand_id
1 'polypeptide(L)'
;MKMLASVGQFCASAAVESNLASCVDIIRQSAARGASMVFLPEASDFIAENKDQALSLTESLDIGKFVAGLKDAAKTSNVWISAGVHETSPFKDRLYNTHIVINAEGLIASVYRKIHLFDVDIKDGPKLMESAGTVPGPTIVSPVETPIGKVGLMVCFDLRFPELSWLLRRRGADILTYPSAFTVPTGLAHWEPLIRARAIETQCYVIASALTGKHNPKRESYGHAIIVDPWGQVIAHCSNTAAPTFAIGEIDLKYLNKIRMEMPVLNQRRDDLYQLAEVNGSGGPTDTSSSNGNVKKRAKVNEDSDVPQVI
;
A
#
# COMPACT_ATOMS: atom_id res chain seq x y z
N MET A 1 -10.51 19.07 8.60
CA MET A 1 -10.14 18.90 10.02
C MET A 1 -8.77 18.27 10.00
N LYS A 2 -7.86 18.69 10.88
CA LYS A 2 -6.55 18.06 11.01
C LYS A 2 -6.70 16.85 11.91
N MET A 3 -6.17 15.72 11.49
CA MET A 3 -6.25 14.45 12.22
C MET A 3 -4.84 13.90 12.45
N LEU A 4 -4.62 13.19 13.55
CA LEU A 4 -3.31 12.60 13.85
C LEU A 4 -3.28 11.14 13.37
N ALA A 5 -2.21 10.78 12.66
CA ALA A 5 -1.88 9.41 12.30
C ALA A 5 -0.59 8.99 13.00
N SER A 6 -0.53 7.76 13.48
CA SER A 6 0.67 7.17 14.06
C SER A 6 1.24 6.09 13.16
N VAL A 7 2.54 6.15 12.87
CA VAL A 7 3.27 5.13 12.13
C VAL A 7 4.17 4.35 13.08
N GLY A 8 3.96 3.04 13.15
CA GLY A 8 4.64 2.13 14.07
C GLY A 8 5.83 1.42 13.45
N GLN A 9 6.76 1.05 14.32
CA GLN A 9 7.97 0.29 14.00
C GLN A 9 8.35 -0.62 15.16
N PHE A 10 8.70 -1.88 14.87
CA PHE A 10 9.22 -2.81 15.86
C PHE A 10 10.00 -3.96 15.20
N CYS A 11 10.73 -4.73 16.00
CA CYS A 11 11.37 -5.96 15.55
C CYS A 11 10.47 -7.17 15.81
N ALA A 12 9.86 -7.72 14.75
CA ALA A 12 9.05 -8.93 14.84
C ALA A 12 9.93 -10.20 14.91
N SER A 13 9.40 -11.24 15.55
CA SER A 13 10.02 -12.57 15.64
C SER A 13 9.02 -13.68 15.29
N ALA A 14 9.35 -14.95 15.47
CA ALA A 14 8.40 -16.04 15.34
C ALA A 14 7.39 -16.13 16.51
N ALA A 15 7.58 -15.35 17.58
CA ALA A 15 6.72 -15.36 18.78
C ALA A 15 5.51 -14.42 18.61
N VAL A 16 4.42 -14.96 18.07
CA VAL A 16 3.17 -14.22 17.77
C VAL A 16 2.65 -13.42 18.97
N GLU A 17 2.66 -13.99 20.17
CA GLU A 17 2.16 -13.31 21.37
C GLU A 17 3.02 -12.09 21.76
N SER A 18 4.34 -12.18 21.59
CA SER A 18 5.26 -11.06 21.88
C SER A 18 5.13 -9.95 20.85
N ASN A 19 4.94 -10.31 19.58
CA ASN A 19 4.68 -9.35 18.51
C ASN A 19 3.34 -8.64 18.73
N LEU A 20 2.30 -9.37 19.14
CA LEU A 20 0.99 -8.81 19.47
C LEU A 20 1.12 -7.82 20.63
N ALA A 21 1.81 -8.19 21.70
CA ALA A 21 2.03 -7.29 22.84
C ALA A 21 2.72 -5.98 22.41
N SER A 22 3.71 -6.06 21.51
CA SER A 22 4.38 -4.88 20.95
C SER A 22 3.42 -4.00 20.13
N CYS A 23 2.58 -4.62 19.30
CA CYS A 23 1.59 -3.91 18.51
C CYS A 23 0.53 -3.22 19.39
N VAL A 24 0.00 -3.94 20.39
CA VAL A 24 -0.99 -3.41 21.34
C VAL A 24 -0.42 -2.24 22.13
N ASP A 25 0.84 -2.31 22.56
CA ASP A 25 1.47 -1.20 23.25
C ASP A 25 1.65 0.03 22.35
N ILE A 26 2.09 -0.16 21.09
CA ILE A 26 2.14 0.93 20.09
C ILE A 26 0.74 1.55 19.90
N ILE A 27 -0.31 0.74 19.75
CA ILE A 27 -1.69 1.20 19.57
C ILE A 27 -2.13 2.06 20.76
N ARG A 28 -1.99 1.52 21.98
CA ARG A 28 -2.38 2.18 23.22
C ARG A 28 -1.66 3.51 23.40
N GLN A 29 -0.33 3.54 23.20
CA GLN A 29 0.46 4.76 23.32
C GLN A 29 0.14 5.79 22.24
N SER A 30 -0.16 5.34 21.02
CA SER A 30 -0.57 6.21 19.91
C SER A 30 -1.92 6.85 20.19
N ALA A 31 -2.90 6.06 20.65
CA ALA A 31 -4.22 6.53 21.03
C ALA A 31 -4.15 7.54 22.18
N ALA A 32 -3.32 7.27 23.20
CA ALA A 32 -3.08 8.20 24.31
C ALA A 32 -2.49 9.55 23.87
N ARG A 33 -1.87 9.61 22.68
CA ARG A 33 -1.37 10.83 22.05
C ARG A 33 -2.33 11.42 21.00
N GLY A 34 -3.56 10.92 20.92
CA GLY A 34 -4.62 11.45 20.07
C GLY A 34 -4.61 10.95 18.63
N ALA A 35 -3.83 9.92 18.30
CA ALA A 35 -3.87 9.32 16.97
C ALA A 35 -5.27 8.73 16.69
N SER A 36 -5.87 9.08 15.56
CA SER A 36 -7.15 8.54 15.12
C SER A 36 -7.00 7.22 14.35
N MET A 37 -5.80 7.00 13.79
CA MET A 37 -5.43 5.76 13.10
C MET A 37 -3.97 5.41 13.33
N VAL A 38 -3.69 4.12 13.54
CA VAL A 38 -2.36 3.56 13.82
C VAL A 38 -1.96 2.60 12.71
N PHE A 39 -0.76 2.78 12.16
CA PHE A 39 -0.22 1.99 11.06
C PHE A 39 0.89 1.08 11.57
N LEU A 40 0.64 -0.22 11.56
CA LEU A 40 1.58 -1.28 11.92
C LEU A 40 2.23 -1.87 10.67
N PRO A 41 3.46 -2.39 10.76
CA PRO A 41 4.25 -2.92 9.64
C PRO A 41 3.65 -4.12 8.88
N GLU A 42 4.32 -4.51 7.79
CA GLU A 42 4.16 -5.82 7.14
C GLU A 42 4.54 -6.93 8.11
N ALA A 43 3.90 -8.10 8.01
CA ALA A 43 4.25 -9.28 8.81
C ALA A 43 4.33 -8.96 10.33
N SER A 44 3.39 -8.15 10.81
CA SER A 44 3.32 -7.75 12.22
C SER A 44 2.99 -8.92 13.14
N ASP A 45 2.39 -9.98 12.59
CA ASP A 45 2.06 -11.21 13.31
C ASP A 45 3.29 -12.06 13.61
N PHE A 46 4.14 -12.34 12.61
CA PHE A 46 5.39 -13.07 12.81
C PHE A 46 6.40 -12.92 11.68
N ILE A 47 7.66 -13.21 12.00
CA ILE A 47 8.74 -13.47 11.06
C ILE A 47 9.28 -14.87 11.32
N ALA A 48 8.92 -15.81 10.45
CA ALA A 48 9.34 -17.20 10.57
C ALA A 48 10.79 -17.41 10.09
N GLU A 49 11.42 -18.47 10.59
CA GLU A 49 12.77 -18.89 10.19
C GLU A 49 12.77 -19.73 8.91
N ASN A 50 11.66 -20.41 8.61
CA ASN A 50 11.49 -21.27 7.45
C ASN A 50 9.99 -21.40 7.06
N LYS A 51 9.74 -22.03 5.90
CA LYS A 51 8.41 -22.20 5.32
C LYS A 51 7.47 -23.02 6.21
N ASP A 52 7.94 -24.12 6.79
CA ASP A 52 7.09 -24.99 7.61
C ASP A 52 6.63 -24.28 8.88
N GLN A 53 7.53 -23.52 9.52
CA GLN A 53 7.17 -22.69 10.66
C GLN A 53 6.15 -21.61 10.26
N ALA A 54 6.35 -20.94 9.11
CA ALA A 54 5.39 -19.95 8.62
C ALA A 54 3.99 -20.55 8.44
N LEU A 55 3.88 -21.72 7.79
CA LEU A 55 2.61 -22.42 7.62
C LEU A 55 1.98 -22.82 8.95
N SER A 56 2.79 -23.27 9.92
CA SER A 56 2.30 -23.66 11.25
C SER A 56 1.77 -22.49 12.10
N LEU A 57 2.29 -21.28 11.88
CA LEU A 57 1.89 -20.06 12.60
C LEU A 57 0.76 -19.29 11.90
N THR A 58 0.52 -19.55 10.61
CA THR A 58 -0.49 -18.83 9.83
C THR A 58 -1.89 -19.24 10.25
N GLU A 59 -2.70 -18.23 10.59
CA GLU A 59 -4.11 -18.41 10.94
C GLU A 59 -5.01 -17.69 9.92
N SER A 60 -6.32 -17.98 9.93
CA SER A 60 -7.27 -17.18 9.14
C SER A 60 -7.62 -15.88 9.87
N LEU A 61 -8.07 -14.86 9.14
CA LEU A 61 -8.41 -13.56 9.72
C LEU A 61 -9.58 -13.60 10.73
N ASP A 62 -10.41 -14.65 10.66
CA ASP A 62 -11.61 -14.79 11.49
C ASP A 62 -11.33 -15.40 12.86
N ILE A 63 -10.39 -16.35 12.92
CA ILE A 63 -10.09 -17.12 14.15
C ILE A 63 -8.70 -16.81 14.73
N GLY A 64 -7.84 -16.13 13.96
CA GLY A 64 -6.46 -15.88 14.35
C GLY A 64 -6.32 -15.02 15.58
N LYS A 65 -5.53 -15.48 16.55
CA LYS A 65 -5.37 -14.81 17.86
C LYS A 65 -4.75 -13.43 17.72
N PHE A 66 -3.80 -13.28 16.79
CA PHE A 66 -3.17 -11.99 16.52
C PHE A 66 -4.19 -10.95 16.05
N VAL A 67 -5.01 -11.30 15.04
CA VAL A 67 -6.05 -10.41 14.51
C VAL A 67 -7.13 -10.14 15.55
N ALA A 68 -7.53 -11.13 16.34
CA ALA A 68 -8.46 -10.95 17.46
C ALA A 68 -7.93 -9.93 18.49
N GLY A 69 -6.65 -10.00 18.84
CA GLY A 69 -6.01 -9.03 19.73
C GLY A 69 -5.96 -7.62 19.15
N LEU A 70 -5.72 -7.47 17.85
CA LEU A 70 -5.80 -6.16 17.19
C LEU A 70 -7.22 -5.59 17.20
N LYS A 71 -8.24 -6.43 16.95
CA LYS A 71 -9.66 -6.02 17.00
C LYS A 71 -10.05 -5.53 18.40
N ASP A 72 -9.59 -6.20 19.45
CA ASP A 72 -9.81 -5.79 20.83
C ASP A 72 -9.09 -4.47 21.16
N ALA A 73 -7.83 -4.33 20.73
CA ALA A 73 -7.06 -3.11 20.92
C ALA A 73 -7.67 -1.90 20.20
N ALA A 74 -8.23 -2.09 19.00
CA ALA A 74 -8.95 -1.05 18.26
C ALA A 74 -10.15 -0.52 19.05
N LYS A 75 -10.98 -1.45 19.56
CA LYS A 75 -12.17 -1.14 20.39
C LYS A 75 -11.79 -0.42 21.67
N THR A 76 -10.87 -1.01 22.42
CA THR A 76 -10.46 -0.49 23.74
C THR A 76 -9.81 0.89 23.63
N SER A 77 -9.04 1.13 22.57
CA SER A 77 -8.34 2.40 22.36
C SER A 77 -9.16 3.40 21.54
N ASN A 78 -10.31 3.00 20.98
CA ASN A 78 -11.16 3.79 20.07
C ASN A 78 -10.38 4.40 18.89
N VAL A 79 -9.59 3.57 18.19
CA VAL A 79 -8.78 3.98 17.04
C VAL A 79 -8.92 3.00 15.88
N TRP A 80 -8.66 3.50 14.68
CA TRP A 80 -8.49 2.64 13.50
C TRP A 80 -7.08 2.05 13.46
N ILE A 81 -6.94 0.86 12.88
CA ILE A 81 -5.66 0.16 12.76
C ILE A 81 -5.46 -0.27 11.30
N SER A 82 -4.26 -0.08 10.78
CA SER A 82 -3.77 -0.67 9.54
C SER A 82 -2.64 -1.63 9.90
N ALA A 83 -2.67 -2.90 9.49
CA ALA A 83 -1.62 -3.86 9.82
C ALA A 83 -1.39 -4.89 8.70
N GLY A 84 -0.14 -5.29 8.47
CA GLY A 84 0.19 -6.44 7.64
C GLY A 84 0.28 -7.72 8.46
N VAL A 85 -0.31 -8.81 7.97
CA VAL A 85 -0.35 -10.13 8.60
C VAL A 85 -0.24 -11.23 7.53
N HIS A 86 0.10 -12.44 7.94
CA HIS A 86 -0.04 -13.64 7.12
C HIS A 86 -1.47 -14.19 7.27
N GLU A 87 -2.03 -14.69 6.16
CA GLU A 87 -3.38 -15.22 6.10
C GLU A 87 -3.37 -16.59 5.40
N THR A 88 -4.13 -17.55 5.90
CA THR A 88 -4.29 -18.86 5.24
C THR A 88 -4.80 -18.70 3.79
N SER A 89 -4.21 -19.41 2.84
CA SER A 89 -4.68 -19.43 1.44
C SER A 89 -5.43 -20.73 1.11
N PRO A 90 -6.14 -20.81 -0.03
CA PRO A 90 -6.70 -22.06 -0.54
C PRO A 90 -5.65 -23.13 -0.88
N PHE A 91 -4.37 -22.76 -1.01
CA PHE A 91 -3.27 -23.67 -1.30
C PHE A 91 -2.61 -24.11 0.01
N LYS A 92 -2.52 -25.43 0.24
CA LYS A 92 -2.05 -26.00 1.52
C LYS A 92 -0.62 -25.61 1.90
N ASP A 93 0.22 -25.29 0.93
CA ASP A 93 1.64 -25.02 1.10
C ASP A 93 1.99 -23.54 0.91
N ARG A 94 0.99 -22.66 0.77
CA ARG A 94 1.21 -21.22 0.59
C ARG A 94 0.22 -20.40 1.41
N LEU A 95 0.62 -19.20 1.76
CA LEU A 95 -0.18 -18.23 2.50
C LEU A 95 -0.39 -16.96 1.67
N TYR A 96 -1.22 -16.04 2.15
CA TYR A 96 -1.25 -14.67 1.65
C TYR A 96 -0.44 -13.74 2.56
N ASN A 97 0.17 -12.72 1.96
CA ASN A 97 0.68 -11.55 2.67
C ASN A 97 -0.40 -10.47 2.59
N THR A 98 -1.06 -10.19 3.71
CA THR A 98 -2.34 -9.51 3.75
C THR A 98 -2.25 -8.23 4.59
N HIS A 99 -2.66 -7.11 4.00
CA HIS A 99 -2.86 -5.84 4.66
C HIS A 99 -4.32 -5.66 5.03
N ILE A 100 -4.61 -5.59 6.32
CA ILE A 100 -5.95 -5.36 6.86
C ILE A 100 -6.10 -3.94 7.42
N VAL A 101 -7.32 -3.41 7.29
CA VAL A 101 -7.76 -2.22 8.02
C VAL A 101 -8.88 -2.61 8.98
N ILE A 102 -8.73 -2.26 10.24
CA ILE A 102 -9.69 -2.52 11.32
C ILE A 102 -10.23 -1.16 11.81
N ASN A 103 -11.55 -1.01 11.90
CA ASN A 103 -12.18 0.20 12.41
C ASN A 103 -12.19 0.25 13.95
N ALA A 104 -12.64 1.38 14.51
CA ALA A 104 -12.72 1.57 15.95
C ALA A 104 -13.70 0.60 16.64
N GLU A 105 -14.65 0.02 15.91
CA GLU A 105 -15.56 -1.02 16.39
C GLU A 105 -14.94 -2.43 16.29
N GLY A 106 -13.66 -2.57 15.95
CA GLY A 106 -12.95 -3.84 15.81
C GLY A 106 -13.44 -4.73 14.66
N LEU A 107 -14.06 -4.14 13.64
CA LEU A 107 -14.46 -4.81 12.40
C LEU A 107 -13.39 -4.59 11.34
N ILE A 108 -13.14 -5.62 10.52
CA ILE A 108 -12.25 -5.50 9.36
C ILE A 108 -13.00 -4.72 8.28
N ALA A 109 -12.56 -3.48 8.03
CA ALA A 109 -13.15 -2.58 7.05
C ALA A 109 -12.62 -2.83 5.63
N SER A 110 -11.40 -3.37 5.48
CA SER A 110 -10.81 -3.70 4.19
C SER A 110 -9.70 -4.73 4.32
N VAL A 111 -9.49 -5.51 3.25
CA VAL A 111 -8.46 -6.55 3.12
C VAL A 111 -7.82 -6.42 1.75
N TYR A 112 -6.52 -6.17 1.73
CA TYR A 112 -5.68 -6.18 0.53
C TYR A 112 -4.66 -7.32 0.63
N ARG A 113 -4.51 -8.12 -0.42
CA ARG A 113 -3.48 -9.15 -0.50
C ARG A 113 -2.40 -8.67 -1.45
N LYS A 114 -1.14 -8.76 -1.03
CA LYS A 114 0.03 -8.24 -1.77
C LYS A 114 0.08 -8.79 -3.18
N ILE A 115 0.00 -7.90 -4.17
CA ILE A 115 -0.04 -8.27 -5.59
C ILE A 115 1.37 -8.56 -6.10
N HIS A 116 2.36 -7.73 -5.75
CA HIS A 116 3.73 -7.90 -6.20
C HIS A 116 4.57 -8.63 -5.15
N LEU A 117 4.86 -9.90 -5.40
CA LEU A 117 5.73 -10.70 -4.52
C LEU A 117 7.20 -10.39 -4.77
N PHE A 118 8.00 -10.36 -3.71
CA PHE A 118 9.42 -10.09 -3.76
C PHE A 118 10.22 -11.33 -4.16
N ASP A 119 10.50 -11.44 -5.46
CA ASP A 119 11.37 -12.46 -6.03
C ASP A 119 12.66 -11.80 -6.56
N VAL A 120 13.79 -12.14 -5.95
CA VAL A 120 15.13 -11.72 -6.34
C VAL A 120 16.02 -12.93 -6.46
N ASP A 121 16.60 -13.11 -7.65
CA ASP A 121 17.57 -14.16 -7.97
C ASP A 121 18.80 -13.50 -8.61
N ILE A 122 19.74 -13.07 -7.77
CA ILE A 122 20.98 -12.44 -8.24
C ILE A 122 22.01 -13.55 -8.45
N LYS A 123 22.55 -13.64 -9.66
CA LYS A 123 23.65 -14.56 -9.98
C LYS A 123 24.82 -14.32 -8.99
N ASP A 124 25.25 -15.37 -8.32
CA ASP A 124 26.28 -15.34 -7.26
C ASP A 124 25.93 -14.44 -6.04
N GLY A 125 24.64 -14.13 -5.87
CA GLY A 125 24.11 -13.26 -4.81
C GLY A 125 22.96 -13.89 -4.02
N PRO A 126 22.23 -13.09 -3.23
CA PRO A 126 21.10 -13.58 -2.46
C PRO A 126 19.96 -14.01 -3.39
N LYS A 127 19.40 -15.19 -3.09
CA LYS A 127 18.17 -15.70 -3.69
C LYS A 127 17.05 -15.68 -2.66
N LEU A 128 16.01 -14.88 -2.91
CA LEU A 128 14.82 -14.78 -2.07
C LEU A 128 13.60 -14.83 -2.98
N MET A 129 12.78 -15.86 -2.80
CA MET A 129 11.59 -16.11 -3.62
C MET A 129 10.36 -16.11 -2.72
N GLU A 130 9.75 -14.95 -2.49
CA GLU A 130 8.49 -14.84 -1.74
C GLU A 130 7.39 -15.71 -2.39
N SER A 131 7.39 -15.83 -3.72
CA SER A 131 6.42 -16.64 -4.47
C SER A 131 6.44 -18.14 -4.14
N ALA A 132 7.55 -18.65 -3.59
CA ALA A 132 7.67 -20.06 -3.18
C ALA A 132 6.80 -20.42 -1.96
N GLY A 133 6.41 -19.42 -1.15
CA GLY A 133 5.60 -19.60 0.06
C GLY A 133 4.34 -18.73 0.11
N THR A 134 4.22 -17.73 -0.76
CA THR A 134 3.12 -16.75 -0.73
C THR A 134 2.38 -16.73 -2.06
N VAL A 135 1.06 -16.61 -2.03
CA VAL A 135 0.17 -16.44 -3.19
C VAL A 135 0.01 -14.94 -3.48
N PRO A 136 0.15 -14.49 -4.74
CA PRO A 136 -0.12 -13.08 -5.06
C PRO A 136 -1.60 -12.76 -4.90
N GLY A 137 -1.89 -11.54 -4.49
CA GLY A 137 -3.25 -11.01 -4.40
C GLY A 137 -3.94 -10.96 -5.77
N PRO A 138 -5.25 -11.24 -5.84
CA PRO A 138 -5.94 -11.35 -7.13
C PRO A 138 -6.48 -10.02 -7.66
N THR A 139 -6.57 -8.97 -6.83
CA THR A 139 -7.33 -7.76 -7.16
C THR A 139 -6.74 -6.50 -6.53
N ILE A 140 -6.92 -5.37 -7.22
CA ILE A 140 -6.67 -4.04 -6.66
C ILE A 140 -7.90 -3.60 -5.87
N VAL A 141 -7.72 -3.31 -4.58
CA VAL A 141 -8.80 -2.92 -3.68
C VAL A 141 -9.03 -1.40 -3.77
N SER A 142 -10.28 -0.94 -3.71
CA SER A 142 -10.58 0.49 -3.68
C SER A 142 -10.11 1.13 -2.36
N PRO A 143 -9.71 2.41 -2.37
CA PRO A 143 -9.37 3.12 -1.14
C PRO A 143 -10.50 3.07 -0.12
N VAL A 144 -10.18 2.73 1.12
CA VAL A 144 -11.16 2.63 2.23
C VAL A 144 -11.37 4.00 2.86
N GLU A 145 -12.62 4.34 3.15
CA GLU A 145 -12.95 5.57 3.88
C GLU A 145 -12.61 5.41 5.36
N THR A 146 -11.85 6.36 5.91
CA THR A 146 -11.39 6.35 7.30
C THR A 146 -11.53 7.75 7.92
N PRO A 147 -11.38 7.90 9.25
CA PRO A 147 -11.41 9.21 9.90
C PRO A 147 -10.35 10.20 9.41
N ILE A 148 -9.28 9.72 8.78
CA ILE A 148 -8.16 10.56 8.31
C ILE A 148 -8.18 10.82 6.78
N GLY A 149 -9.16 10.27 6.06
CA GLY A 149 -9.27 10.36 4.59
C GLY A 149 -9.39 8.99 3.92
N LYS A 150 -9.35 8.96 2.58
CA LYS A 150 -9.39 7.71 1.80
C LYS A 150 -8.02 7.06 1.75
N VAL A 151 -7.90 5.86 2.33
CA VAL A 151 -6.63 5.12 2.45
C VAL A 151 -6.55 4.03 1.39
N GLY A 152 -5.57 4.16 0.48
CA GLY A 152 -5.22 3.13 -0.52
C GLY A 152 -4.20 2.15 0.04
N LEU A 153 -4.50 0.85 -0.07
CA LEU A 153 -3.73 -0.24 0.53
C LEU A 153 -2.76 -0.87 -0.47
N MET A 154 -1.51 -1.03 -0.04
CA MET A 154 -0.39 -1.68 -0.74
C MET A 154 0.56 -2.25 0.31
N VAL A 155 1.49 -3.13 -0.07
CA VAL A 155 2.46 -3.75 0.84
C VAL A 155 3.85 -3.73 0.22
N CYS A 156 4.81 -3.17 0.94
CA CYS A 156 6.25 -3.35 0.73
C CYS A 156 6.70 -3.24 -0.74
N PHE A 157 6.90 -4.38 -1.41
CA PHE A 157 7.43 -4.45 -2.77
C PHE A 157 6.53 -3.77 -3.81
N ASP A 158 5.23 -3.62 -3.52
CA ASP A 158 4.31 -2.78 -4.30
C ASP A 158 4.84 -1.34 -4.47
N LEU A 159 5.65 -0.84 -3.53
CA LEU A 159 6.29 0.47 -3.61
C LEU A 159 7.11 0.66 -4.89
N ARG A 160 7.62 -0.41 -5.50
CA ARG A 160 8.42 -0.33 -6.73
C ARG A 160 7.60 -0.07 -7.99
N PHE A 161 6.28 -0.25 -7.93
CA PHE A 161 5.37 -0.22 -9.08
C PHE A 161 4.48 1.03 -9.00
N PRO A 162 4.88 2.16 -9.62
CA PRO A 162 4.12 3.41 -9.54
C PRO A 162 2.69 3.30 -10.06
N GLU A 163 2.42 2.37 -10.97
CA GLU A 163 1.11 2.12 -11.59
C GLU A 163 0.03 1.90 -10.55
N LEU A 164 0.30 1.07 -9.53
CA LEU A 164 -0.66 0.75 -8.49
C LEU A 164 -1.05 1.99 -7.68
N SER A 165 -0.07 2.82 -7.35
CA SER A 165 -0.25 4.09 -6.64
C SER A 165 -1.08 5.08 -7.46
N TRP A 166 -0.81 5.17 -8.77
CA TRP A 166 -1.57 6.02 -9.69
C TRP A 166 -3.02 5.55 -9.83
N LEU A 167 -3.26 4.24 -9.91
CA LEU A 167 -4.62 3.68 -9.94
C LEU A 167 -5.38 4.01 -8.65
N LEU A 168 -4.74 3.88 -7.49
CA LEU A 168 -5.35 4.25 -6.21
C LEU A 168 -5.64 5.75 -6.10
N ARG A 169 -4.73 6.63 -6.56
CA ARG A 169 -4.98 8.07 -6.65
C ARG A 169 -6.14 8.40 -7.59
N ARG A 170 -6.24 7.73 -8.74
CA ARG A 170 -7.38 7.87 -9.67
C ARG A 170 -8.70 7.43 -9.03
N ARG A 171 -8.67 6.41 -8.16
CA ARG A 171 -9.80 5.98 -7.32
C ARG A 171 -10.07 6.89 -6.11
N GLY A 172 -9.37 8.02 -6.01
CA GLY A 172 -9.62 9.04 -4.98
C GLY A 172 -8.89 8.80 -3.66
N ALA A 173 -7.80 8.02 -3.64
CA ALA A 173 -6.96 7.93 -2.45
C ALA A 173 -6.43 9.31 -2.05
N ASP A 174 -6.47 9.60 -0.75
CA ASP A 174 -5.82 10.75 -0.11
C ASP A 174 -4.50 10.34 0.53
N ILE A 175 -4.44 9.08 0.98
CA ILE A 175 -3.31 8.47 1.66
C ILE A 175 -2.98 7.16 0.95
N LEU A 176 -1.70 6.91 0.72
CA LEU A 176 -1.18 5.62 0.26
C LEU A 176 -0.35 4.99 1.38
N THR A 177 -0.42 3.67 1.51
CA THR A 177 0.27 2.95 2.58
C THR A 177 1.27 1.95 2.04
N TYR A 178 2.40 1.79 2.73
CA TYR A 178 3.37 0.74 2.44
C TYR A 178 3.90 0.10 3.72
N PRO A 179 3.07 -0.63 4.50
CA PRO A 179 3.57 -1.53 5.54
C PRO A 179 4.65 -2.44 4.94
N SER A 180 5.81 -2.50 5.62
CA SER A 180 7.01 -3.05 5.00
C SER A 180 7.96 -3.76 5.95
N ALA A 181 8.72 -4.71 5.41
CA ALA A 181 9.91 -5.32 6.00
C ALA A 181 11.08 -5.23 5.01
N PHE A 182 11.49 -4.00 4.66
CA PHE A 182 12.55 -3.73 3.67
C PHE A 182 13.89 -4.28 4.13
N THR A 183 14.64 -4.92 3.22
CA THR A 183 16.01 -5.37 3.54
C THR A 183 16.95 -4.19 3.73
N VAL A 184 17.93 -4.30 4.62
CA VAL A 184 18.86 -3.19 4.93
C VAL A 184 19.54 -2.57 3.70
N PRO A 185 20.13 -3.34 2.76
CA PRO A 185 20.82 -2.74 1.61
C PRO A 185 19.88 -1.97 0.69
N THR A 186 18.67 -2.50 0.46
CA THR A 186 17.69 -1.82 -0.40
C THR A 186 16.98 -0.68 0.31
N GLY A 187 16.82 -0.77 1.63
CA GLY A 187 16.27 0.28 2.47
C GLY A 187 17.15 1.52 2.46
N LEU A 188 18.46 1.36 2.69
CA LEU A 188 19.45 2.43 2.65
C LEU A 188 19.42 3.23 1.35
N ALA A 189 19.19 2.56 0.22
CA ALA A 189 19.25 3.18 -1.11
C ALA A 189 17.88 3.68 -1.61
N HIS A 190 16.79 2.98 -1.28
CA HIS A 190 15.52 3.15 -2.00
C HIS A 190 14.32 3.51 -1.13
N TRP A 191 14.38 3.31 0.19
CA TRP A 191 13.20 3.46 1.06
C TRP A 191 12.62 4.87 0.98
N GLU A 192 13.37 5.88 1.44
CA GLU A 192 12.90 7.27 1.42
C GLU A 192 12.69 7.80 -0.01
N PRO A 193 13.61 7.61 -0.98
CA PRO A 193 13.42 8.13 -2.33
C PRO A 193 12.13 7.64 -2.99
N LEU A 194 11.80 6.35 -2.86
CA LEU A 194 10.58 5.80 -3.44
C LEU A 194 9.33 6.32 -2.72
N ILE A 195 9.31 6.33 -1.39
CA ILE A 195 8.17 6.83 -0.60
C ILE A 195 7.86 8.28 -0.96
N ARG A 196 8.89 9.13 -1.01
CA ARG A 196 8.74 10.54 -1.37
C ARG A 196 8.30 10.69 -2.82
N ALA A 197 8.84 9.91 -3.74
CA ALA A 197 8.39 9.90 -5.13
C ALA A 197 6.89 9.59 -5.24
N ARG A 198 6.40 8.56 -4.51
CA ARG A 198 4.97 8.23 -4.47
C ARG A 198 4.14 9.38 -3.92
N ALA A 199 4.59 10.04 -2.85
CA ALA A 199 3.87 11.16 -2.27
C ALA A 199 3.75 12.33 -3.25
N ILE A 200 4.86 12.70 -3.89
CA ILE A 200 4.94 13.83 -4.83
C ILE A 200 4.11 13.54 -6.09
N GLU A 201 4.35 12.41 -6.76
CA GLU A 201 3.73 12.14 -8.05
C GLU A 201 2.22 11.91 -7.93
N THR A 202 1.80 11.28 -6.82
CA THR A 202 0.38 11.01 -6.58
C THR A 202 -0.30 12.07 -5.74
N GLN A 203 0.40 13.11 -5.28
CA GLN A 203 -0.09 14.14 -4.34
C GLN A 203 -1.02 13.56 -3.27
N CYS A 204 -0.51 12.52 -2.62
CA CYS A 204 -1.12 11.82 -1.50
C CYS A 204 -0.17 11.93 -0.31
N TYR A 205 -0.72 11.86 0.89
CA TYR A 205 0.11 11.47 2.02
C TYR A 205 0.60 10.04 1.78
N VAL A 206 1.82 9.73 2.22
CA VAL A 206 2.33 8.36 2.24
C VAL A 206 2.69 7.97 3.66
N ILE A 207 2.08 6.89 4.15
CA ILE A 207 2.34 6.35 5.48
C ILE A 207 2.94 4.95 5.33
N ALA A 208 4.21 4.81 5.69
CA ALA A 208 4.94 3.57 5.51
C ALA A 208 5.49 3.09 6.87
N SER A 209 4.74 2.19 7.51
CA SER A 209 5.17 1.47 8.70
C SER A 209 6.20 0.41 8.34
N ALA A 210 7.17 0.19 9.22
CA ALA A 210 8.32 -0.65 8.90
C ALA A 210 8.70 -1.57 10.05
N LEU A 211 8.99 -2.84 9.75
CA LEU A 211 9.77 -3.69 10.64
C LEU A 211 11.22 -3.22 10.63
N THR A 212 11.92 -3.44 11.74
CA THR A 212 13.31 -2.98 11.95
C THR A 212 14.13 -4.02 12.70
N GLY A 213 15.45 -3.94 12.53
CA GLY A 213 16.41 -4.76 13.27
C GLY A 213 16.40 -6.22 12.84
N LYS A 214 17.11 -7.03 13.63
CA LYS A 214 17.40 -8.43 13.33
C LYS A 214 16.30 -9.34 13.87
N HIS A 215 15.49 -9.91 12.97
CA HIS A 215 14.37 -10.79 13.31
C HIS A 215 14.84 -12.20 13.68
N ASN A 216 15.86 -12.69 12.98
CA ASN A 216 16.48 -14.01 13.18
C ASN A 216 17.90 -14.02 12.56
N PRO A 217 18.67 -15.11 12.61
CA PRO A 217 20.03 -15.15 12.07
C PRO A 217 20.17 -14.80 10.58
N LYS A 218 19.09 -14.92 9.79
CA LYS A 218 19.10 -14.77 8.32
C LYS A 218 18.32 -13.55 7.81
N ARG A 219 17.56 -12.87 8.66
CA ARG A 219 16.66 -11.79 8.24
C ARG A 219 16.76 -10.57 9.16
N GLU A 220 16.97 -9.43 8.53
CA GLU A 220 17.08 -8.12 9.16
C GLU A 220 16.35 -7.08 8.29
N SER A 221 15.60 -6.19 8.93
CA SER A 221 14.85 -5.12 8.25
C SER A 221 15.42 -3.74 8.56
N TYR A 222 15.28 -2.84 7.59
CA TYR A 222 15.83 -1.50 7.62
C TYR A 222 15.19 -0.60 8.69
N GLY A 223 13.88 -0.73 8.94
CA GLY A 223 13.14 0.21 9.78
C GLY A 223 12.83 1.51 9.05
N HIS A 224 13.05 2.64 9.73
CA HIS A 224 12.79 3.98 9.22
C HIS A 224 11.31 4.24 8.86
N ALA A 225 10.39 3.75 9.68
CA ALA A 225 8.96 4.01 9.50
C ALA A 225 8.68 5.53 9.43
N ILE A 226 7.84 5.94 8.48
CA ILE A 226 7.80 7.34 8.02
C ILE A 226 6.40 7.78 7.56
N ILE A 227 6.12 9.06 7.74
CA ILE A 227 4.97 9.76 7.14
C ILE A 227 5.51 10.91 6.28
N VAL A 228 5.06 10.95 5.02
CA VAL A 228 5.41 11.97 4.03
C VAL A 228 4.14 12.68 3.58
N ASP A 229 4.22 14.01 3.47
CA ASP A 229 3.11 14.84 3.01
C ASP A 229 2.96 14.82 1.46
N PRO A 230 1.85 15.37 0.90
CA PRO A 230 1.63 15.39 -0.55
C PRO A 230 2.62 16.24 -1.35
N TRP A 231 3.51 16.99 -0.69
CA TRP A 231 4.60 17.75 -1.30
C TRP A 231 5.95 17.02 -1.22
N GLY A 232 5.98 15.83 -0.63
CA GLY A 232 7.18 15.03 -0.46
C GLY A 232 8.02 15.43 0.76
N GLN A 233 7.49 16.23 1.69
CA GLN A 233 8.16 16.55 2.94
C GLN A 233 7.94 15.42 3.95
N VAL A 234 9.01 14.97 4.60
CA VAL A 234 8.92 14.04 5.74
C VAL A 234 8.39 14.80 6.95
N ILE A 235 7.24 14.38 7.47
CA ILE A 235 6.56 15.05 8.61
C ILE A 235 6.59 14.23 9.89
N ALA A 236 6.86 12.92 9.81
CA ALA A 236 7.11 12.07 10.97
C ALA A 236 8.03 10.91 10.55
N HIS A 237 8.93 10.50 11.46
CA HIS A 237 9.86 9.40 11.21
C HIS A 237 10.29 8.76 12.54
N CYS A 238 10.32 7.43 12.60
CA CYS A 238 10.78 6.68 13.77
C CYS A 238 12.31 6.71 13.90
N SER A 239 12.83 6.72 15.13
CA SER A 239 14.27 6.58 15.36
C SER A 239 14.79 5.21 14.89
N ASN A 240 16.09 5.11 14.62
CA ASN A 240 16.74 3.84 14.34
C ASN A 240 16.91 3.04 15.64
N THR A 241 15.87 2.28 16.00
CA THR A 241 15.84 1.42 17.19
C THR A 241 15.11 0.12 16.86
N ALA A 242 15.53 -0.98 17.48
CA ALA A 242 14.83 -2.26 17.41
C ALA A 242 13.66 -2.37 18.41
N ALA A 243 13.63 -1.49 19.43
CA ALA A 243 12.54 -1.46 20.40
C ALA A 243 11.23 -1.00 19.73
N PRO A 244 10.06 -1.51 20.16
CA PRO A 244 8.77 -1.01 19.69
C PRO A 244 8.67 0.51 19.86
N THR A 245 8.37 1.21 18.77
CA THR A 245 8.30 2.67 18.73
C THR A 245 7.30 3.12 17.67
N PHE A 246 7.00 4.42 17.68
CA PHE A 246 6.11 5.04 16.72
C PHE A 246 6.41 6.53 16.58
N ALA A 247 5.98 7.13 15.47
CA ALA A 247 6.00 8.56 15.22
C ALA A 247 4.61 9.05 14.83
N ILE A 248 4.26 10.29 15.17
CA ILE A 248 2.95 10.88 14.87
C ILE A 248 3.13 12.01 13.87
N GLY A 249 2.26 12.02 12.86
CA GLY A 249 2.15 13.08 11.87
C GLY A 249 0.72 13.60 11.78
N GLU A 250 0.59 14.87 11.42
CA GLU A 250 -0.70 15.49 11.17
C GLU A 250 -1.11 15.32 9.70
N ILE A 251 -2.32 14.83 9.49
CA ILE A 251 -2.96 14.69 8.18
C ILE A 251 -3.94 15.86 8.01
N ASP A 252 -3.66 16.74 7.04
CA ASP A 252 -4.50 17.88 6.70
C ASP A 252 -5.03 17.77 5.26
N LEU A 253 -6.27 17.30 5.14
CA LEU A 253 -6.93 17.16 3.84
C LEU A 253 -7.20 18.52 3.16
N LYS A 254 -7.21 19.65 3.90
CA LYS A 254 -7.30 20.98 3.27
C LYS A 254 -6.00 21.32 2.55
N TYR A 255 -4.86 21.03 3.16
CA TYR A 255 -3.54 21.20 2.54
C TYR A 255 -3.37 20.30 1.32
N LEU A 256 -3.75 19.02 1.42
CA LEU A 256 -3.75 18.09 0.29
C LEU A 256 -4.60 18.62 -0.88
N ASN A 257 -5.82 19.09 -0.61
CA ASN A 257 -6.69 19.65 -1.65
C ASN A 257 -6.10 20.93 -2.26
N LYS A 258 -5.49 21.79 -1.45
CA LYS A 258 -4.77 22.98 -1.93
C LYS A 258 -3.66 22.60 -2.93
N ILE A 259 -2.81 21.63 -2.59
CA ILE A 259 -1.74 21.14 -3.49
C ILE A 259 -2.33 20.65 -4.82
N ARG A 260 -3.39 19.84 -4.77
CA ARG A 260 -4.04 19.28 -5.97
C ARG A 260 -4.67 20.37 -6.84
N MET A 261 -5.16 21.46 -6.26
CA MET A 261 -5.70 22.61 -7.00
C MET A 261 -4.60 23.47 -7.62
N GLU A 262 -3.56 23.80 -6.85
CA GLU A 262 -2.45 24.67 -7.29
C GLU A 262 -1.54 23.98 -8.31
N MET A 263 -1.42 22.65 -8.24
CA MET A 263 -0.65 21.83 -9.18
C MET A 263 -1.50 20.63 -9.65
N PRO A 264 -2.40 20.80 -10.64
CA PRO A 264 -3.39 19.78 -11.01
C PRO A 264 -2.79 18.69 -11.94
N VAL A 265 -1.75 17.99 -11.48
CA VAL A 265 -0.98 17.01 -12.29
C VAL A 265 -1.84 15.91 -12.89
N LEU A 266 -2.91 15.50 -12.19
CA LEU A 266 -3.82 14.46 -12.66
C LEU A 266 -4.61 14.91 -13.91
N ASN A 267 -4.98 16.19 -13.98
CA ASN A 267 -5.72 16.79 -15.09
C ASN A 267 -4.82 17.10 -16.30
N GLN A 268 -3.51 17.10 -16.09
CA GLN A 268 -2.50 17.43 -17.10
C GLN A 268 -1.89 16.18 -17.76
N ARG A 269 -2.34 14.98 -17.39
CA ARG A 269 -1.89 13.74 -18.03
C ARG A 269 -2.35 13.71 -19.49
N ARG A 270 -1.47 13.21 -20.36
CA ARG A 270 -1.71 13.07 -21.80
C ARG A 270 -2.34 11.71 -22.10
N ASP A 271 -3.60 11.54 -21.68
CA ASP A 271 -4.36 10.30 -21.91
C ASP A 271 -4.65 10.02 -23.41
N ASP A 272 -4.36 10.99 -24.28
CA ASP A 272 -4.30 10.86 -25.74
C ASP A 272 -3.02 10.17 -26.25
N LEU A 273 -1.94 10.17 -25.45
CA LEU A 273 -0.64 9.58 -25.81
C LEU A 273 -0.35 8.28 -25.05
N TYR A 274 -0.77 8.19 -23.79
CA TYR A 274 -0.58 7.01 -22.95
C TYR A 274 -1.76 6.84 -22.02
N GLN A 275 -2.13 5.60 -21.69
CA GLN A 275 -3.15 5.32 -20.69
C GLN A 275 -2.67 4.27 -19.72
N LEU A 276 -2.91 4.53 -18.44
CA LEU A 276 -2.81 3.53 -17.39
C LEU A 276 -4.20 2.94 -17.16
N ALA A 277 -4.43 1.71 -17.62
CA ALA A 277 -5.71 1.03 -17.50
C ALA A 277 -5.58 -0.20 -16.59
N GLU A 278 -6.60 -0.40 -15.77
CA GLU A 278 -6.78 -1.66 -15.06
C GLU A 278 -7.48 -2.66 -15.98
N VAL A 279 -7.00 -3.89 -16.00
CA VAL A 279 -7.63 -4.97 -16.75
C VAL A 279 -8.73 -5.56 -15.88
N ASN A 280 -9.99 -5.23 -16.16
CA ASN A 280 -11.12 -5.92 -15.54
C ASN A 280 -11.07 -7.40 -15.94
N GLY A 281 -10.84 -8.29 -14.98
CA GLY A 281 -10.77 -9.73 -15.18
C GLY A 281 -12.10 -10.33 -15.63
N SER A 282 -12.41 -10.17 -16.92
CA SER A 282 -13.39 -10.94 -17.68
C SER A 282 -13.12 -10.71 -19.17
N GLY A 283 -12.30 -11.56 -19.77
CA GLY A 283 -12.00 -11.50 -21.20
C GLY A 283 -10.95 -12.51 -21.64
N GLY A 284 -11.40 -13.73 -21.99
CA GLY A 284 -10.70 -14.52 -23.00
C GLY A 284 -10.65 -13.73 -24.34
N PRO A 285 -9.88 -14.19 -25.34
CA PRO A 285 -9.66 -13.43 -26.56
C PRO A 285 -11.00 -13.15 -27.23
N THR A 286 -11.42 -11.88 -27.23
CA THR A 286 -12.48 -11.42 -28.14
C THR A 286 -11.84 -11.26 -29.50
N ASP A 287 -12.05 -12.30 -30.30
CA ASP A 287 -11.82 -12.32 -31.74
C ASP A 287 -12.57 -11.14 -32.36
N THR A 288 -11.85 -10.05 -32.63
CA THR A 288 -12.36 -8.92 -33.41
C THR A 288 -12.17 -9.22 -34.88
N SER A 289 -12.89 -10.23 -35.36
CA SER A 289 -13.12 -10.47 -36.78
C SER A 289 -14.62 -10.32 -37.08
N SER A 290 -15.05 -9.09 -37.38
CA SER A 290 -16.13 -8.82 -38.35
C SER A 290 -16.50 -7.34 -38.40
N SER A 291 -16.03 -6.65 -39.44
CA SER A 291 -16.90 -5.83 -40.31
C SER A 291 -16.05 -5.07 -41.34
N ASN A 292 -15.59 -5.78 -42.37
CA ASN A 292 -15.33 -5.15 -43.66
C ASN A 292 -16.59 -5.34 -44.52
N GLY A 293 -17.25 -4.23 -44.87
CA GLY A 293 -18.38 -4.28 -45.81
C GLY A 293 -19.17 -2.98 -45.92
N ASN A 294 -18.61 -1.95 -46.56
CA ASN A 294 -19.11 -1.45 -47.85
C ASN A 294 -18.62 -0.03 -48.19
N VAL A 295 -18.14 0.05 -49.43
CA VAL A 295 -17.61 1.23 -50.10
C VAL A 295 -18.74 1.98 -50.83
N LYS A 296 -18.72 3.33 -50.70
CA LYS A 296 -19.26 4.38 -51.58
C LYS A 296 -20.77 4.47 -51.87
N LYS A 297 -21.33 5.65 -51.54
CA LYS A 297 -22.05 6.48 -52.51
C LYS A 297 -21.78 7.98 -52.27
N ARG A 298 -21.32 8.63 -53.34
CA ARG A 298 -21.09 10.08 -53.50
C ARG A 298 -22.38 10.87 -53.30
N ALA A 299 -22.29 12.02 -52.63
CA ALA A 299 -23.18 13.16 -52.85
C ALA A 299 -22.35 14.35 -53.33
N LYS A 300 -22.78 14.94 -54.45
CA LYS A 300 -22.22 16.12 -55.12
C LYS A 300 -22.36 17.34 -54.21
N VAL A 301 -21.32 18.18 -54.15
CA VAL A 301 -21.44 19.59 -53.75
C VAL A 301 -20.84 20.41 -54.89
N ASN A 302 -21.62 21.40 -55.34
CA ASN A 302 -21.30 22.33 -56.41
C ASN A 302 -20.14 23.23 -56.01
N GLU A 303 -19.18 23.39 -56.92
CA GLU A 303 -18.25 24.51 -56.97
C GLU A 303 -18.97 25.67 -57.68
N ASP A 304 -19.07 26.81 -57.02
CA ASP A 304 -19.09 28.11 -57.70
C ASP A 304 -18.02 28.98 -57.04
N SER A 305 -17.15 29.47 -57.90
CA SER A 305 -15.98 30.31 -57.68
C SER A 305 -16.35 31.72 -57.23
N ASP A 306 -15.59 32.29 -56.31
CA ASP A 306 -14.98 33.61 -56.51
C ASP A 306 -13.87 33.91 -55.49
N VAL A 307 -12.71 34.28 -56.03
CA VAL A 307 -11.46 34.79 -55.42
C VAL A 307 -11.49 36.30 -55.70
N PRO A 308 -11.05 37.26 -54.83
CA PRO A 308 -9.62 37.39 -54.45
C PRO A 308 -9.32 37.99 -53.04
N GLN A 309 -8.31 37.45 -52.36
CA GLN A 309 -6.94 37.99 -52.14
C GLN A 309 -6.72 38.92 -50.93
N VAL A 310 -5.74 38.51 -50.11
CA VAL A 310 -4.68 39.30 -49.43
C VAL A 310 -5.20 40.32 -48.42
N ILE A 311 -5.07 40.10 -47.10
CA ILE A 311 -3.88 40.18 -46.22
C ILE A 311 -4.10 39.23 -45.04
#